data_AF-A0A2T7SQR1-F1
#
_entry.id   AF-A0A2T7SQR1-F1
#
_cell.length_a   1.000
_cell.length_b   1.000
_cell.length_c   1.000
_cell.angle_alpha   90.00
_cell.angle_beta   90.00
_cell.angle_gamma   90.00
#
_symmetry.space_group_name_H-M   'P 1'
#
loop_
_entity.id
_entity.type
_entity.pdbx_description
1 polymer ?
#
loop_
_entity_poly.entity_id
_entity_poly.type
_entity_poly.pdbx_seq_one_letter_code
_entity_poly.pdbx_strand_id
1 'polypeptide(L)'
;MYETWYRCLQLSPYMAESLASGIWRSDEQEQTYQQFGDLRNTTFESWWLDRGYELFREKGDFKKISVQQDAAAIESGQTIVLEIPLTVSPATLKEQFDDLLRQHHPQFKRFDRWQHSSATSRLRASKLTSVSLNLYVSVYQHWIKDTSAALYEIGEQMALNPRYVVKRSDMPQDVKDKHLQMALIVSEYLGKAKNLVAHASEGRFPCTDDHEWIERATRAANWRHAE
;
A
#
# COMPACT_ATOMS: atom_id res chain seq x y z
N MET A 1 5.03 -3.61 1.82
CA MET A 1 3.58 -3.51 1.57
C MET A 1 2.76 -4.13 2.70
N TYR A 2 2.90 -5.43 3.02
CA TYR A 2 2.14 -6.04 4.13
C TYR A 2 2.46 -5.41 5.50
N GLU A 3 3.74 -5.19 5.79
CA GLU A 3 4.18 -4.45 6.98
C GLU A 3 3.59 -3.04 7.05
N THR A 4 3.45 -2.38 5.89
CA THR A 4 2.86 -1.05 5.83
C THR A 4 1.37 -1.07 6.19
N TRP A 5 0.63 -2.10 5.76
CA TRP A 5 -0.76 -2.29 6.17
C TRP A 5 -0.86 -2.58 7.67
N TYR A 6 -0.02 -3.48 8.19
CA TYR A 6 0.11 -3.73 9.62
C TYR A 6 0.35 -2.44 10.41
N ARG A 7 1.31 -1.61 9.99
CA ARG A 7 1.59 -0.31 10.62
C ARG A 7 0.39 0.64 10.55
N CYS A 8 -0.34 0.68 9.43
CA CYS A 8 -1.55 1.50 9.32
C CYS A 8 -2.60 1.10 10.36
N LEU A 9 -2.82 -0.20 10.57
CA LEU A 9 -3.76 -0.70 11.57
C LEU A 9 -3.27 -0.44 12.99
N GLN A 10 -1.99 -0.68 13.26
CA GLN A 10 -1.40 -0.43 14.57
C GLN A 10 -1.44 1.05 14.97
N LEU A 11 -1.29 1.95 13.99
CA LEU A 11 -1.36 3.40 14.18
C LEU A 11 -2.78 3.97 14.03
N SER A 12 -3.79 3.13 13.79
CA SER A 12 -5.15 3.60 13.49
C SER A 12 -5.85 4.09 14.75
N PRO A 13 -6.23 5.39 14.83
CA PRO A 13 -7.06 5.88 15.93
C PRO A 13 -8.44 5.23 15.90
N TYR A 14 -8.95 4.88 14.71
CA TYR A 14 -10.24 4.22 14.54
C TYR A 14 -10.27 2.84 15.18
N MET A 15 -9.22 2.04 14.98
CA MET A 15 -9.10 0.74 15.64
C MET A 15 -8.94 0.90 17.15
N ALA A 16 -8.10 1.85 17.60
CA ALA A 16 -7.90 2.09 19.03
C ALA A 16 -9.20 2.50 19.74
N GLU A 17 -9.98 3.41 19.14
CA GLU A 17 -11.27 3.88 19.66
C GLU A 17 -12.32 2.76 19.69
N SER A 18 -12.42 1.96 18.63
CA SER A 18 -13.36 0.83 18.59
C SER A 18 -12.99 -0.24 19.61
N LEU A 19 -11.70 -0.48 19.85
CA LEU A 19 -11.24 -1.40 20.90
C LEU A 19 -11.50 -0.88 22.32
N ALA A 20 -11.43 0.43 22.51
CA ALA A 20 -11.70 1.04 23.81
C ALA A 20 -13.20 1.13 24.12
N SER A 21 -14.03 1.39 23.11
CA SER A 21 -15.48 1.57 23.26
C SER A 21 -16.30 0.31 23.05
N GLY A 22 -15.77 -0.68 22.33
CA GLY A 22 -16.52 -1.85 21.86
C GLY A 22 -17.47 -1.54 20.69
N ILE A 23 -17.41 -0.33 20.11
CA ILE A 23 -18.28 0.10 19.02
C ILE A 23 -17.47 0.26 17.73
N TRP A 24 -17.89 -0.43 16.68
CA TRP A 24 -17.30 -0.36 15.35
C TRP A 24 -17.92 0.76 14.52
N ARG A 25 -17.11 1.44 13.72
CA ARG A 25 -17.55 2.51 12.80
C ARG A 25 -18.19 1.94 11.52
N SER A 26 -17.80 0.72 11.13
CA SER A 26 -18.37 -0.02 10.01
C SER A 26 -18.19 -1.53 10.20
N ASP A 27 -19.01 -2.32 9.50
CA ASP A 27 -18.91 -3.78 9.49
C ASP A 27 -17.56 -4.23 8.90
N GLU A 28 -17.03 -3.51 7.91
CA GLU A 28 -15.73 -3.76 7.31
C GLU A 28 -14.59 -3.55 8.32
N GLN A 29 -14.73 -2.57 9.22
CA GLN A 29 -13.77 -2.35 10.29
C GLN A 29 -13.73 -3.54 11.25
N GLU A 30 -14.90 -4.00 11.68
CA GLU A 30 -15.01 -5.16 12.57
C GLU A 30 -14.42 -6.40 11.92
N GLN A 31 -14.76 -6.68 10.65
CA GLN A 31 -14.22 -7.81 9.91
C GLN A 31 -12.69 -7.75 9.79
N THR A 32 -12.15 -6.56 9.53
CA THR A 32 -10.70 -6.35 9.46
C THR A 32 -10.05 -6.65 10.80
N TYR A 33 -10.64 -6.22 11.91
CA TYR A 33 -10.15 -6.56 13.24
C TYR A 33 -10.24 -8.06 13.53
N GLN A 34 -11.34 -8.74 13.19
CA GLN A 34 -11.49 -10.18 13.39
C GLN A 34 -10.40 -10.98 12.65
N GLN A 35 -10.00 -10.51 11.46
CA GLN A 35 -8.92 -11.11 10.67
C GLN A 35 -7.53 -10.83 11.28
N PHE A 36 -7.21 -9.56 11.51
CA PHE A 36 -5.86 -9.13 11.91
C PHE A 36 -5.57 -9.33 13.40
N GLY A 37 -6.58 -9.22 14.26
CA GLY A 37 -6.47 -9.25 15.72
C GLY A 37 -6.00 -7.93 16.34
N ASP A 38 -5.71 -7.96 17.64
CA ASP A 38 -5.15 -6.83 18.39
C ASP A 38 -3.65 -6.66 18.12
N LEU A 39 -3.26 -5.49 17.62
CA LEU A 39 -1.89 -5.19 17.19
C LEU A 39 -1.13 -4.27 18.15
N ARG A 40 -1.74 -3.81 19.26
CA ARG A 40 -1.18 -2.75 20.12
C ARG A 40 0.15 -3.10 20.80
N ASN A 41 0.40 -4.39 21.02
CA ASN A 41 1.60 -4.89 21.69
C ASN A 41 2.34 -5.95 20.86
N THR A 42 2.17 -5.91 19.54
CA THR A 42 2.87 -6.83 18.63
C THR A 42 3.96 -6.11 17.87
N THR A 43 4.88 -6.88 17.31
CA THR A 43 5.75 -6.44 16.22
C THR A 43 5.22 -7.02 14.91
N PHE A 44 5.63 -6.45 13.77
CA PHE A 44 5.27 -7.02 12.48
C PHE A 44 5.75 -8.49 12.37
N GLU A 45 6.97 -8.79 12.82
CA GLU A 45 7.53 -10.14 12.75
C GLU A 45 6.72 -11.15 13.59
N SER A 46 6.45 -10.82 14.86
CA SER A 46 5.68 -11.70 15.74
C SER A 46 4.26 -11.91 15.23
N TRP A 47 3.61 -10.86 14.73
CA TRP A 47 2.27 -10.95 14.18
C TRP A 47 2.24 -11.69 12.82
N TRP A 48 3.27 -11.51 11.99
CA TRP A 48 3.37 -12.16 10.70
C TRP A 48 3.45 -13.68 10.84
N LEU A 49 4.25 -14.17 11.80
CA LEU A 49 4.39 -15.59 12.08
C LEU A 49 3.12 -16.20 12.69
N ASP A 50 2.40 -15.46 13.52
CA ASP A 50 1.18 -15.94 14.18
C ASP A 50 -0.03 -15.95 13.25
N ARG A 51 -0.31 -14.83 12.56
CA ARG A 51 -1.51 -14.66 11.71
C ARG A 51 -1.25 -14.11 10.32
N GLY A 52 -0.34 -13.14 10.20
CA GLY A 52 -0.17 -12.37 8.97
C GLY A 52 0.11 -13.26 7.76
N TYR A 53 0.97 -14.26 7.91
CA TYR A 53 1.29 -15.19 6.83
C TYR A 53 0.05 -15.89 6.27
N GLU A 54 -0.84 -16.39 7.14
CA GLU A 54 -2.07 -17.07 6.73
C GLU A 54 -3.10 -16.14 6.06
N LEU A 55 -3.10 -14.86 6.42
CA LEU A 55 -3.98 -13.85 5.81
C LEU A 55 -3.58 -13.53 4.36
N PHE A 56 -2.27 -13.46 4.10
CA PHE A 56 -1.73 -13.02 2.81
C PHE A 56 -1.22 -14.13 1.91
N ARG A 57 -1.08 -15.36 2.41
CA ARG A 57 -0.70 -16.50 1.59
C ARG A 57 -1.80 -16.81 0.57
N GLU A 58 -1.37 -17.08 -0.65
CA GLU A 58 -2.24 -17.61 -1.70
C GLU A 58 -2.69 -19.03 -1.33
N LYS A 59 -4.01 -19.26 -1.32
CA LYS A 59 -4.63 -20.54 -0.91
C LYS A 59 -4.77 -21.54 -2.06
N GLY A 60 -4.48 -21.12 -3.30
CA GLY A 60 -4.48 -21.99 -4.47
C GLY A 60 -3.15 -22.70 -4.69
N ASP A 61 -3.18 -23.87 -5.33
CA ASP A 61 -1.98 -24.55 -5.81
C ASP A 61 -1.27 -23.67 -6.83
N PHE A 62 -0.10 -23.14 -6.46
CA PHE A 62 0.81 -22.56 -7.43
C PHE A 62 1.30 -23.69 -8.35
N LYS A 63 0.68 -23.83 -9.52
CA LYS A 63 1.14 -24.76 -10.55
C LYS A 63 2.52 -24.30 -11.04
N LYS A 64 3.57 -24.89 -10.47
CA LYS A 64 4.93 -24.75 -10.99
C LYS A 64 4.96 -25.29 -12.42
N ILE A 65 5.78 -24.68 -13.28
CA ILE A 65 6.11 -25.26 -14.58
C ILE A 65 6.65 -26.66 -14.31
N SER A 66 5.95 -27.68 -14.79
CA SER A 66 6.33 -29.08 -14.67
C SER A 66 6.78 -29.61 -16.01
N VAL A 67 7.78 -30.48 -16.00
CA VAL A 67 8.17 -31.24 -17.18
C VAL A 67 7.20 -32.42 -17.28
N GLN A 68 6.22 -32.33 -18.19
CA GLN A 68 5.41 -33.49 -18.57
C GLN A 68 6.17 -34.28 -19.63
N GLN A 69 6.52 -35.53 -19.30
CA GLN A 69 7.17 -36.45 -20.24
C GLN A 69 6.16 -37.18 -21.14
N ASP A 70 4.87 -37.18 -20.77
CA ASP A 70 3.78 -37.78 -21.54
C ASP A 70 2.68 -36.75 -21.84
N ALA A 71 2.37 -36.57 -23.12
CA ALA A 71 1.39 -35.60 -23.62
C ALA A 71 -0.09 -35.99 -23.37
N ALA A 72 -0.34 -37.16 -22.79
CA ALA A 72 -1.67 -37.79 -22.76
C ALA A 72 -2.62 -37.28 -21.66
N ALA A 73 -2.19 -36.38 -20.78
CA ALA A 73 -3.01 -35.91 -19.65
C ALA A 73 -3.07 -34.37 -19.60
N ILE A 74 -3.90 -33.76 -20.46
CA ILE A 74 -4.20 -32.33 -20.38
C ILE A 74 -5.71 -32.13 -20.57
N GLU A 75 -6.46 -32.31 -19.49
CA GLU A 75 -7.81 -31.76 -19.37
C GLU A 75 -7.75 -30.45 -18.60
N SER A 76 -7.78 -29.32 -19.32
CA SER A 76 -8.20 -27.99 -18.87
C SER A 76 -7.54 -26.91 -19.74
N GLY A 77 -8.33 -26.02 -20.33
CA GLY A 77 -7.86 -24.86 -21.10
C GLY A 77 -7.12 -23.78 -20.29
N GLN A 78 -6.50 -24.16 -19.16
CA GLN A 78 -5.74 -23.28 -18.26
C GLN A 78 -4.21 -23.48 -18.35
N THR A 79 -3.72 -24.43 -19.17
CA THR A 79 -2.28 -24.74 -19.28
C THR A 79 -1.85 -24.89 -20.74
N ILE A 80 -0.66 -24.40 -21.08
CA ILE A 80 0.03 -24.64 -22.36
C ILE A 80 1.19 -25.60 -22.07
N VAL A 81 1.33 -26.66 -22.86
CA VAL A 81 2.47 -27.57 -22.80
C VAL A 81 3.45 -27.23 -23.89
N LEU A 82 4.73 -27.15 -23.53
CA LEU A 82 5.82 -26.77 -24.42
C LEU A 82 6.88 -27.87 -24.43
N GLU A 83 7.22 -28.33 -25.62
CA GLU A 83 8.42 -29.14 -25.85
C GLU A 83 9.63 -28.19 -25.93
N ILE A 84 10.62 -28.40 -25.07
CA ILE A 84 11.80 -27.53 -25.00
C ILE A 84 12.99 -28.23 -25.66
N PRO A 85 13.44 -27.79 -26.85
CA PRO A 85 14.62 -28.35 -27.48
C PRO A 85 15.88 -27.96 -26.68
N LEU A 86 16.61 -28.98 -26.19
CA LEU A 86 17.85 -28.78 -25.42
C LEU A 86 19.04 -28.30 -26.27
N THR A 87 18.84 -28.20 -27.58
CA THR A 87 19.82 -27.75 -28.57
C THR A 87 19.80 -26.24 -28.80
N VAL A 88 18.86 -25.53 -28.18
CA VAL A 88 18.64 -24.10 -28.38
C VAL A 88 19.15 -23.32 -27.16
N SER A 89 19.73 -22.14 -27.40
CA SER A 89 20.23 -21.29 -26.31
C SER A 89 19.08 -20.82 -25.39
N PRO A 90 19.33 -20.63 -24.08
CA PRO A 90 18.31 -20.13 -23.16
C PRO A 90 17.72 -18.76 -23.56
N ALA A 91 18.51 -17.90 -24.21
CA ALA A 91 18.04 -16.60 -24.70
C ALA A 91 16.98 -16.77 -25.80
N THR A 92 17.26 -17.63 -26.77
CA THR A 92 16.33 -17.94 -27.87
C THR A 92 15.08 -18.65 -27.36
N LEU A 93 15.20 -19.58 -26.40
CA LEU A 93 14.06 -20.24 -25.77
C LEU A 93 13.14 -19.23 -25.05
N LYS A 94 13.72 -18.22 -24.39
CA LYS A 94 12.96 -17.15 -23.74
C LYS A 94 12.19 -16.30 -24.75
N GLU A 95 12.81 -15.92 -25.87
CA GLU A 95 12.13 -15.18 -26.95
C GLU A 95 10.96 -15.98 -27.53
N GLN A 96 11.19 -17.27 -27.82
CA GLN A 96 10.15 -18.18 -28.32
C GLN A 96 9.00 -18.35 -27.32
N PHE A 97 9.31 -18.45 -26.02
CA PHE A 97 8.31 -18.49 -24.96
C PHE A 97 7.49 -17.21 -24.88
N ASP A 98 8.16 -16.05 -24.92
CA ASP A 98 7.52 -14.73 -24.92
C ASP A 98 6.59 -14.55 -26.14
N ASP A 99 6.94 -15.11 -27.30
CA ASP A 99 6.11 -15.06 -28.51
C ASP A 99 4.91 -16.01 -28.46
N LEU A 100 5.08 -17.22 -27.93
CA LEU A 100 3.98 -18.16 -27.72
C LEU A 100 2.95 -17.60 -26.72
N LEU A 101 3.41 -16.93 -25.66
CA LEU A 101 2.53 -16.22 -24.73
C LEU A 101 1.77 -15.07 -25.40
N ARG A 102 2.39 -14.32 -26.33
CA ARG A 102 1.69 -13.28 -27.11
C ARG A 102 0.58 -13.85 -27.99
N GLN A 103 0.82 -15.00 -28.60
CA GLN A 103 -0.13 -15.62 -29.54
C GLN A 103 -1.30 -16.28 -28.81
N HIS A 104 -1.02 -17.05 -27.75
CA HIS A 104 -2.02 -17.88 -27.08
C HIS A 104 -2.61 -17.26 -25.81
N HIS A 105 -1.96 -16.24 -25.25
CA HIS A 105 -2.49 -15.50 -24.10
C HIS A 105 -2.32 -13.98 -24.31
N PRO A 106 -2.92 -13.38 -25.36
CA PRO A 106 -2.65 -12.00 -25.79
C PRO A 106 -2.88 -10.93 -24.70
N GLN A 107 -3.71 -11.25 -23.70
CA GLN A 107 -3.96 -10.42 -22.52
C GLN A 107 -2.94 -10.57 -21.38
N PHE A 108 -1.86 -11.37 -21.54
CA PHE A 108 -0.84 -11.58 -20.48
C PHE A 108 -0.15 -10.28 -20.07
N LYS A 109 -0.01 -9.31 -20.99
CA LYS A 109 0.55 -7.99 -20.69
C LYS A 109 -0.35 -7.14 -19.79
N ARG A 110 -1.64 -7.46 -19.73
CA ARG A 110 -2.64 -6.84 -18.85
C ARG A 110 -2.97 -7.72 -17.64
N PHE A 111 -2.18 -8.78 -17.41
CA PHE A 111 -2.39 -9.67 -16.28
C PHE A 111 -2.19 -8.93 -14.97
N ASP A 112 -3.30 -8.69 -14.27
CA ASP A 112 -3.29 -8.09 -12.94
C ASP A 112 -3.28 -9.21 -11.90
N ARG A 113 -2.10 -9.47 -11.33
CA ARG A 113 -1.92 -10.51 -10.31
C ARG A 113 -2.88 -10.36 -9.13
N TRP A 114 -3.33 -9.14 -8.83
CA TRP A 114 -4.20 -8.88 -7.68
C TRP A 114 -5.65 -9.31 -7.94
N GLN A 115 -6.11 -9.30 -9.19
CA GLN A 115 -7.45 -9.80 -9.56
C GLN A 115 -7.57 -11.32 -9.38
N HIS A 116 -6.46 -12.03 -9.50
CA HIS A 116 -6.38 -13.48 -9.34
C HIS A 116 -5.88 -13.92 -7.96
N SER A 117 -5.69 -13.00 -7.03
CA SER A 117 -5.27 -13.33 -5.66
C SER A 117 -6.41 -14.07 -4.93
N SER A 118 -6.03 -15.19 -4.32
CA SER A 118 -6.84 -16.05 -3.46
C SER A 118 -6.61 -15.80 -1.96
N ALA A 119 -5.74 -14.84 -1.63
CA ALA A 119 -5.50 -14.42 -0.25
C ALA A 119 -6.80 -13.90 0.42
N THR A 120 -6.90 -14.10 1.74
CA THR A 120 -8.02 -13.58 2.55
C THR A 120 -8.01 -12.05 2.53
N SER A 121 -6.84 -11.44 2.76
CA SER A 121 -6.66 -9.99 2.69
C SER A 121 -5.90 -9.64 1.43
N ARG A 122 -6.60 -9.13 0.41
CA ARG A 122 -6.03 -8.85 -0.92
C ARG A 122 -5.50 -7.42 -1.00
N LEU A 123 -4.30 -7.26 -1.55
CA LEU A 123 -3.80 -5.93 -1.91
C LEU A 123 -4.51 -5.46 -3.18
N ARG A 124 -4.87 -4.17 -3.24
CA ARG A 124 -5.44 -3.57 -4.45
C ARG A 124 -4.33 -3.16 -5.43
N ALA A 125 -4.66 -3.23 -6.72
CA ALA A 125 -3.83 -2.64 -7.76
C ALA A 125 -3.74 -1.12 -7.54
N SER A 126 -2.52 -0.59 -7.52
CA SER A 126 -2.28 0.84 -7.32
C SER A 126 -0.96 1.26 -7.97
N LYS A 127 -0.89 2.53 -8.37
CA LYS A 127 0.38 3.16 -8.79
C LYS A 127 1.28 3.49 -7.58
N LEU A 128 0.77 3.36 -6.35
CA LEU A 128 1.52 3.58 -5.13
C LEU A 128 2.56 2.47 -4.93
N THR A 129 3.79 2.88 -4.66
CA THR A 129 4.90 1.96 -4.40
C THR A 129 5.07 1.73 -2.90
N SER A 130 5.74 0.64 -2.51
CA SER A 130 6.07 0.40 -1.10
C SER A 130 6.88 1.55 -0.50
N VAL A 131 7.72 2.22 -1.29
CA VAL A 131 8.51 3.40 -0.86
C VAL A 131 7.58 4.55 -0.50
N SER A 132 6.66 4.92 -1.39
CA SER A 132 5.71 6.01 -1.13
C SER A 132 4.78 5.70 0.05
N LEU A 133 4.29 4.46 0.17
CA LEU A 133 3.41 4.08 1.27
C LEU A 133 4.15 4.15 2.62
N ASN A 134 5.37 3.62 2.69
CA ASN A 134 6.19 3.70 3.90
C ASN A 134 6.53 5.15 4.26
N LEU A 135 6.76 6.01 3.27
CA LEU A 135 7.01 7.43 3.49
C LEU A 135 5.80 8.12 4.14
N TYR A 136 4.61 7.95 3.56
CA TYR A 136 3.37 8.52 4.08
C TYR A 136 3.08 8.07 5.52
N VAL A 137 3.18 6.75 5.78
CA VAL A 137 2.95 6.20 7.12
C VAL A 137 4.00 6.69 8.11
N SER A 138 5.25 6.90 7.69
CA SER A 138 6.30 7.42 8.57
C SER A 138 6.09 8.89 8.92
N VAL A 139 5.59 9.72 7.98
CA VAL A 139 5.17 11.09 8.27
C VAL A 139 4.03 11.10 9.29
N TYR A 140 3.01 10.27 9.08
CA TYR A 140 1.91 10.12 10.03
C TYR A 140 2.39 9.69 11.42
N GLN A 141 3.31 8.71 11.48
CA GLN A 141 3.88 8.23 12.74
C GLN A 141 4.67 9.31 13.50
N HIS A 142 5.31 10.26 12.81
CA HIS A 142 5.94 11.41 13.47
C HIS A 142 4.88 12.40 13.96
N TRP A 143 3.88 12.70 13.13
CA TRP A 143 2.81 13.63 13.47
C TRP A 143 1.98 13.19 14.68
N ILE A 144 1.67 11.90 14.83
CA ILE A 144 0.90 11.43 16.00
C ILE A 144 1.67 11.52 17.34
N LYS A 145 3.00 11.62 17.31
CA LYS A 145 3.82 11.79 18.53
C LYS A 145 3.68 13.20 19.08
N ASP A 146 3.52 14.17 18.20
CA ASP A 146 3.29 15.58 18.52
C ASP A 146 2.42 16.21 17.42
N THR A 147 1.11 16.24 17.67
CA THR A 147 0.14 16.79 16.72
C THR A 147 0.16 18.32 16.68
N SER A 148 0.88 18.97 17.61
CA SER A 148 1.03 20.42 17.71
C SER A 148 2.28 20.94 16.98
N ALA A 149 3.23 20.05 16.65
CA ALA A 149 4.43 20.39 15.90
C ALA A 149 4.10 21.06 14.55
N ALA A 150 4.91 22.04 14.16
CA ALA A 150 4.73 22.65 12.84
C ALA A 150 5.10 21.63 11.75
N LEU A 151 4.32 21.59 10.67
CA LEU A 151 4.50 20.58 9.63
C LEU A 151 5.90 20.60 9.01
N TYR A 152 6.53 21.78 8.86
CA TYR A 152 7.89 21.87 8.33
C TYR A 152 8.91 21.18 9.26
N GLU A 153 8.70 21.21 10.58
CA GLU A 153 9.63 20.61 11.56
C GLU A 153 9.65 19.09 11.42
N ILE A 154 8.49 18.47 11.19
CA ILE A 154 8.38 17.05 10.86
C ILE A 154 9.19 16.74 9.59
N GLY A 155 9.04 17.58 8.57
CA GLY A 155 9.75 17.43 7.29
C GLY A 155 11.27 17.57 7.41
N GLU A 156 11.74 18.47 8.27
CA GLU A 156 13.18 18.65 8.56
C GLU A 156 13.75 17.50 9.39
N GLN A 157 13.05 17.06 10.45
CA GLN A 157 13.46 15.92 11.28
C GLN A 157 13.64 14.65 10.45
N MET A 158 12.76 14.45 9.46
CA MET A 158 12.81 13.32 8.54
C MET A 158 13.70 13.56 7.31
N ALA A 159 14.23 14.77 7.13
CA ALA A 159 14.92 15.22 5.92
C ALA A 159 14.18 14.86 4.61
N LEU A 160 12.84 15.04 4.58
CA LEU A 160 11.96 14.59 3.50
C LEU A 160 12.37 15.12 2.13
N ASN A 161 12.82 16.36 2.08
CA ASN A 161 13.35 16.95 0.87
C ASN A 161 14.57 17.83 1.21
N PRO A 162 15.80 17.35 0.96
CA PRO A 162 17.02 18.08 1.26
C PRO A 162 17.12 19.49 0.63
N ARG A 163 16.35 19.76 -0.43
CA ARG A 163 16.27 21.08 -1.06
C ARG A 163 15.65 22.14 -0.14
N TYR A 164 14.71 21.72 0.71
CA TYR A 164 13.94 22.61 1.58
C TYR A 164 14.37 22.54 3.04
N VAL A 165 15.48 21.86 3.33
CA VAL A 165 16.11 21.94 4.65
C VAL A 165 16.85 23.28 4.77
N VAL A 166 16.62 23.98 5.87
CA VAL A 166 17.28 25.27 6.13
C VAL A 166 18.78 25.09 6.36
N LYS A 167 19.56 25.99 5.76
CA LYS A 167 21.02 26.06 5.86
C LYS A 167 21.41 27.35 6.57
N ARG A 168 22.58 27.32 7.22
CA ARG A 168 23.12 28.50 7.93
C ARG A 168 23.31 29.74 7.04
N SER A 169 23.50 29.54 5.73
CA SER A 169 23.71 30.62 4.76
C SER A 169 22.41 31.20 4.17
N ASP A 170 21.25 30.62 4.50
CA ASP A 170 19.97 31.06 3.95
C ASP A 170 19.57 32.44 4.51
N MET A 171 19.02 33.30 3.67
CA MET A 171 18.45 34.57 4.12
C MET A 171 17.10 34.33 4.80
N PRO A 172 16.60 35.27 5.63
CA PRO A 172 15.29 35.11 6.28
C PRO A 172 14.12 34.83 5.33
N GLN A 173 14.19 35.31 4.08
CA GLN A 173 13.20 35.01 3.06
C GLN A 173 13.29 33.56 2.57
N ASP A 174 14.50 33.06 2.32
CA ASP A 174 14.72 31.66 1.91
C ASP A 174 14.22 30.68 2.97
N VAL A 175 14.45 30.99 4.25
CA VAL A 175 13.96 30.18 5.38
C VAL A 175 12.43 30.06 5.35
N LYS A 176 11.72 31.18 5.19
CA LYS A 176 10.26 31.20 5.10
C LYS A 176 9.76 30.38 3.92
N ASP A 177 10.36 30.57 2.75
CA ASP A 177 9.95 29.87 1.53
C ASP A 177 10.21 28.36 1.64
N LYS A 178 11.35 27.96 2.20
CA LYS A 178 11.69 26.55 2.46
C LYS A 178 10.73 25.91 3.46
N HIS A 179 10.46 26.56 4.59
CA HIS A 179 9.50 26.06 5.57
C HIS A 179 8.10 25.92 4.97
N LEU A 180 7.66 26.88 4.16
CA LEU A 180 6.37 26.79 3.46
C LEU A 180 6.33 25.57 2.52
N GLN A 181 7.35 25.39 1.68
CA GLN A 181 7.40 24.25 0.76
C GLN A 181 7.46 22.91 1.50
N MET A 182 8.25 22.82 2.57
CA MET A 182 8.33 21.63 3.41
C MET A 182 6.97 21.33 4.06
N ALA A 183 6.31 22.34 4.63
CA ALA A 183 4.99 22.20 5.24
C ALA A 183 3.93 21.72 4.24
N LEU A 184 3.95 22.20 3.00
CA LEU A 184 3.04 21.74 1.94
C LEU A 184 3.24 20.26 1.61
N ILE A 185 4.50 19.82 1.46
CA ILE A 185 4.83 18.41 1.22
C ILE A 185 4.33 17.52 2.37
N VAL A 186 4.62 17.92 3.61
CA VAL A 186 4.21 17.19 4.80
C VAL A 186 2.69 17.15 4.90
N SER A 187 2.00 18.25 4.61
CA SER A 187 0.54 18.33 4.59
C SER A 187 -0.06 17.33 3.58
N GLU A 188 0.48 17.27 2.36
CA GLU A 188 0.03 16.33 1.34
C GLU A 188 0.24 14.88 1.78
N TYR A 189 1.43 14.55 2.28
CA TYR A 189 1.77 13.19 2.73
C TYR A 189 0.93 12.77 3.93
N LEU A 190 0.67 13.69 4.85
CA LEU A 190 -0.17 13.46 6.01
C LEU A 190 -1.63 13.21 5.60
N GLY A 191 -2.17 13.99 4.65
CA GLY A 191 -3.51 13.77 4.10
C GLY A 191 -3.64 12.37 3.47
N LYS A 192 -2.68 11.99 2.63
CA LYS A 192 -2.62 10.64 2.04
C LYS A 192 -2.51 9.55 3.10
N ALA A 193 -1.69 9.75 4.13
CA ALA A 193 -1.51 8.78 5.19
C ALA A 193 -2.78 8.60 6.05
N LYS A 194 -3.50 9.69 6.35
CA LYS A 194 -4.78 9.64 7.07
C LYS A 194 -5.81 8.81 6.30
N ASN A 195 -5.99 9.10 5.00
CA ASN A 195 -6.86 8.31 4.13
C ASN A 195 -6.41 6.84 4.06
N LEU A 196 -5.10 6.59 3.95
CA LEU A 196 -4.53 5.24 3.92
C LEU A 196 -4.82 4.46 5.20
N VAL A 197 -4.69 5.08 6.37
CA VAL A 197 -4.99 4.48 7.67
C VAL A 197 -6.48 4.18 7.81
N ALA A 198 -7.37 5.10 7.40
CA ALA A 198 -8.81 4.88 7.44
C ALA A 198 -9.22 3.70 6.54
N HIS A 199 -8.83 3.71 5.27
CA HIS A 199 -9.13 2.61 4.35
C HIS A 199 -8.50 1.28 4.79
N ALA A 200 -7.26 1.29 5.28
CA ALA A 200 -6.62 0.09 5.82
C ALA A 200 -7.44 -0.52 6.96
N SER A 201 -8.06 0.32 7.79
CA SER A 201 -8.90 -0.09 8.91
C SER A 201 -10.18 -0.80 8.46
N GLU A 202 -10.65 -0.56 7.24
CA GLU A 202 -11.78 -1.27 6.62
C GLU A 202 -11.34 -2.37 5.65
N GLY A 203 -10.08 -2.79 5.72
CA GLY A 203 -9.61 -3.89 4.89
C GLY A 203 -9.24 -3.48 3.45
N ARG A 204 -9.26 -2.17 3.14
CA ARG A 204 -9.01 -1.63 1.80
C ARG A 204 -7.59 -1.07 1.71
N PHE A 205 -6.65 -1.84 1.16
CA PHE A 205 -5.25 -1.39 1.09
C PHE A 205 -4.53 -1.83 -0.19
N PRO A 206 -3.66 -0.99 -0.80
CA PRO A 206 -3.44 0.43 -0.50
C PRO A 206 -4.54 1.31 -1.14
N CYS A 207 -4.98 2.36 -0.43
CA CYS A 207 -5.93 3.35 -0.94
C CYS A 207 -5.67 4.71 -0.28
N THR A 208 -5.54 5.77 -1.07
CA THR A 208 -5.33 7.15 -0.55
C THR A 208 -6.46 8.09 -0.95
N ASP A 209 -7.53 7.54 -1.52
CA ASP A 209 -8.73 8.28 -1.91
C ASP A 209 -9.39 8.90 -0.67
N ASP A 210 -10.23 9.89 -0.91
CA ASP A 210 -10.85 10.63 0.16
C ASP A 210 -11.80 9.76 0.98
N HIS A 211 -11.46 9.56 2.26
CA HIS A 211 -12.28 8.82 3.21
C HIS A 211 -13.23 9.76 3.98
N GLU A 212 -14.41 9.25 4.34
CA GLU A 212 -15.45 9.98 5.09
C GLU A 212 -15.07 10.24 6.56
N TRP A 213 -14.34 9.32 7.19
CA TRP A 213 -13.83 9.48 8.56
C TRP A 213 -12.75 10.54 8.73
N ILE A 214 -12.27 11.15 7.64
CA ILE A 214 -11.31 12.25 7.71
C ILE A 214 -12.06 13.57 7.68
N GLU A 215 -12.03 14.28 8.80
CA GLU A 215 -12.50 15.66 8.86
C GLU A 215 -11.62 16.52 7.96
N ARG A 216 -12.22 17.07 6.90
CA ARG A 216 -11.61 18.07 6.05
C ARG A 216 -12.15 19.42 6.50
N ALA A 217 -11.27 20.34 6.88
CA ALA A 217 -11.63 21.74 6.91
C ALA A 217 -11.89 22.17 5.45
N THR A 218 -13.15 22.06 5.02
CA THR A 218 -13.57 22.71 3.78
C THR A 218 -13.28 24.19 3.96
N ARG A 219 -12.47 24.77 3.08
CA ARG A 219 -12.46 26.23 2.94
C ARG A 219 -13.91 26.61 2.73
N ALA A 220 -14.48 27.40 3.66
CA ALA A 220 -15.82 27.93 3.51
C ALA A 220 -15.97 28.46 2.08
N ALA A 221 -17.10 28.18 1.43
CA ALA A 221 -17.38 28.63 0.08
C ALA A 221 -17.01 30.12 -0.01
N ASN A 222 -16.09 30.46 -0.93
CA ASN A 222 -15.68 31.82 -1.18
C ASN A 222 -16.94 32.67 -1.37
N TRP A 223 -17.18 33.60 -0.45
CA TRP A 223 -18.25 34.60 -0.45
C TRP A 223 -18.20 35.57 -1.66
N ARG A 224 -17.33 35.30 -2.64
CA ARG A 224 -17.07 36.14 -3.82
C ARG A 224 -17.99 35.87 -5.01
N HIS A 225 -19.06 35.11 -4.84
CA HIS A 225 -20.14 34.99 -5.83
C HIS A 225 -21.45 35.44 -5.21
N ALA A 226 -21.53 36.74 -4.91
CA ALA A 226 -22.78 37.48 -4.85
C ALA A 226 -22.56 38.71 -5.75
N GLU A 227 -22.82 38.52 -7.05
CA GLU A 227 -23.19 39.60 -7.97
C GLU A 227 -24.71 39.58 -8.15
#